data_AF-A0A4R6Y720-F1
#
_entry.id   AF-A0A4R6Y720-F1
#
_cell.length_a   1.000
_cell.length_b   1.000
_cell.length_c   1.000
_cell.angle_alpha   90.00
_cell.angle_beta   90.00
_cell.angle_gamma   90.00
#
_symmetry.space_group_name_H-M   'P 1'
#
loop_
_entity.id
_entity.type
_entity.pdbx_description
1 polymer ?
#
loop_
_entity_poly.entity_id
_entity_poly.type
_entity_poly.pdbx_seq_one_letter_code
_entity_poly.pdbx_strand_id
1 'polypeptide(L)'
;MSTIEQTITQIVRSSVNEAIRPLIVKIDALEKQLLAQGNPSNQPYIQQKELAMQLGCSVSKLKLFRKSHPDAPKPNPMGLYDLAQWRAYLKDTPL
;
A
#
# COMPACT_ATOMS: atom_id res chain seq x y z
N MET A 1 -2.88 32.84 -2.06
CA MET A 1 -3.29 31.43 -2.20
C MET A 1 -4.58 31.41 -2.98
N SER A 2 -4.55 30.92 -4.23
CA SER A 2 -5.68 31.04 -5.16
C SER A 2 -6.66 29.86 -5.02
N THR A 3 -7.96 30.15 -5.15
CA THR A 3 -9.08 29.19 -5.11
C THR A 3 -8.91 27.97 -6.03
N ILE A 4 -8.15 28.13 -7.12
CA ILE A 4 -7.84 27.06 -8.09
C ILE A 4 -6.87 26.04 -7.49
N GLU A 5 -5.87 26.46 -6.72
CA GLU A 5 -4.91 25.55 -6.07
C GLU A 5 -5.59 24.71 -5.00
N GLN A 6 -6.54 25.26 -4.25
CA GLN A 6 -7.32 24.50 -3.26
C GLN A 6 -8.26 23.49 -3.92
N THR A 7 -8.90 23.87 -5.03
CA THR A 7 -9.81 22.98 -5.76
C THR A 7 -9.05 21.79 -6.37
N ILE A 8 -7.89 22.04 -6.99
CA ILE A 8 -7.03 20.95 -7.52
C ILE A 8 -6.55 20.05 -6.38
N THR A 9 -6.12 20.63 -5.26
CA THR A 9 -5.66 19.85 -4.10
C THR A 9 -6.77 18.98 -3.51
N GLN A 10 -8.02 19.48 -3.44
CA GLN A 10 -9.16 18.70 -2.94
C GLN A 10 -9.63 17.61 -3.90
N ILE A 11 -9.60 17.86 -5.21
CA ILE A 11 -9.95 16.86 -6.23
C ILE A 11 -8.89 15.76 -6.24
N VAL A 12 -7.61 16.11 -6.23
CA VAL A 12 -6.51 15.13 -6.15
C VAL A 12 -6.61 14.32 -4.87
N ARG A 13 -6.80 14.95 -3.69
CA ARG A 13 -7.04 14.21 -2.43
C ARG A 13 -8.23 13.27 -2.50
N SER A 14 -9.35 13.71 -3.06
CA SER A 14 -10.57 12.88 -3.10
C SER A 14 -10.39 11.68 -4.03
N SER A 15 -9.82 11.88 -5.21
CA SER A 15 -9.55 10.79 -6.17
C SER A 15 -8.50 9.81 -5.66
N VAL A 16 -7.49 10.30 -4.95
CA VAL A 16 -6.44 9.48 -4.35
C VAL A 16 -6.99 8.67 -3.17
N ASN A 17 -7.81 9.27 -2.31
CA ASN A 17 -8.46 8.60 -1.19
C ASN A 17 -9.46 7.50 -1.66
N GLU A 18 -10.18 7.74 -2.76
CA GLU A 18 -11.01 6.70 -3.40
C GLU A 18 -10.19 5.55 -4.00
N ALA A 19 -9.00 5.83 -4.53
CA ALA A 19 -8.11 4.80 -5.07
C ALA A 19 -7.43 3.96 -3.98
N ILE A 20 -7.26 4.50 -2.76
CA ILE A 20 -6.52 3.84 -1.67
C ILE A 20 -7.43 3.01 -0.76
N ARG A 21 -8.67 3.44 -0.53
CA ARG A 21 -9.66 2.64 0.21
C ARG A 21 -9.73 1.17 -0.22
N PRO A 22 -9.81 0.82 -1.51
CA PRO A 22 -9.82 -0.58 -1.93
C PRO A 22 -8.49 -1.28 -1.64
N LEU A 23 -7.35 -0.57 -1.68
CA LEU A 23 -6.03 -1.13 -1.36
C LEU A 23 -5.93 -1.49 0.12
N ILE A 24 -6.44 -0.65 1.02
CA ILE A 24 -6.48 -0.93 2.47
C ILE A 24 -7.34 -2.17 2.75
N VAL A 25 -8.52 -2.27 2.13
CA VAL A 25 -9.41 -3.44 2.28
C VAL A 25 -8.74 -4.71 1.74
N LYS A 26 -8.04 -4.62 0.60
CA LYS A 26 -7.28 -5.73 0.02
C LYS A 26 -6.15 -6.20 0.94
N ILE A 27 -5.38 -5.28 1.55
CA ILE A 27 -4.34 -5.65 2.52
C ILE A 27 -4.94 -6.29 3.78
N ASP A 28 -6.06 -5.78 4.30
CA ASP A 28 -6.75 -6.38 5.47
C ASP A 28 -7.22 -7.82 5.19
N ALA A 29 -7.76 -8.07 4.00
CA ALA A 29 -8.16 -9.41 3.58
C ALA A 29 -6.95 -10.35 3.46
N LEU A 30 -5.83 -9.84 2.98
CA LEU A 30 -4.57 -10.57 2.83
C LEU A 30 -3.96 -10.97 4.17
N GLU A 31 -3.92 -10.05 5.13
CA GLU A 31 -3.49 -10.34 6.49
C GLU A 31 -4.38 -11.40 7.13
N LYS A 32 -5.71 -11.31 6.96
CA LYS A 32 -6.65 -12.33 7.46
C LYS A 32 -6.42 -13.70 6.82
N GLN A 33 -6.13 -13.75 5.52
CA GLN A 33 -5.82 -15.02 4.83
C GLN A 33 -4.50 -15.63 5.31
N LEU A 34 -3.47 -14.82 5.51
CA LEU A 34 -2.17 -15.29 6.02
C LEU A 34 -2.26 -15.72 7.49
N LEU A 35 -3.04 -15.00 8.31
CA LEU A 35 -3.32 -15.38 9.70
C LEU A 35 -4.16 -16.68 9.77
N ALA A 36 -5.14 -16.83 8.89
CA ALA A 36 -5.99 -18.03 8.81
C ALA A 36 -5.23 -19.29 8.35
N GLN A 37 -4.11 -19.12 7.64
CA GLN A 37 -3.19 -20.23 7.29
C GLN A 37 -2.38 -20.76 8.49
N GLY A 38 -2.61 -20.26 9.70
CA GLY A 38 -2.28 -20.97 10.93
C GLY A 38 -0.84 -20.82 11.43
N ASN A 39 -0.10 -19.79 11.02
CA ASN A 39 1.21 -19.49 11.59
C ASN A 39 1.20 -18.15 12.35
N PRO A 40 0.90 -18.13 13.66
CA PRO A 40 1.01 -16.93 14.50
C PRO A 40 2.44 -16.40 14.64
N SER A 41 3.45 -17.13 14.15
CA SER A 41 4.87 -16.75 14.13
C SER A 41 5.40 -16.33 12.75
N ASN A 42 4.61 -16.46 11.67
CA ASN A 42 5.03 -15.97 10.36
C ASN A 42 4.70 -14.48 10.27
N GLN A 43 5.71 -13.66 10.55
CA GLN A 43 5.75 -12.26 10.12
C GLN A 43 5.09 -12.13 8.74
N PRO A 44 4.09 -11.24 8.55
CA PRO A 44 3.18 -11.26 7.40
C PRO A 44 3.90 -10.69 6.17
N TYR A 45 4.91 -11.42 5.71
CA TYR A 45 5.74 -11.06 4.60
C TYR A 45 5.10 -11.56 3.31
N ILE A 46 4.99 -10.67 2.34
CA ILE A 46 4.45 -10.96 1.03
C ILE A 46 5.49 -10.67 -0.05
N GLN A 47 5.58 -11.53 -1.08
CA GLN A 47 6.46 -11.23 -2.20
C GLN A 47 6.03 -9.95 -2.91
N GLN A 48 6.99 -9.18 -3.44
CA GLN A 48 6.69 -7.98 -4.23
C GLN A 48 5.68 -8.22 -5.37
N LYS A 49 5.75 -9.39 -6.02
CA LYS A 49 4.82 -9.77 -7.10
C LYS A 49 3.41 -9.98 -6.58
N GLU A 50 3.27 -10.72 -5.48
CA GLU A 50 1.99 -10.98 -4.81
C GLU A 50 1.35 -9.70 -4.31
N LEU A 51 2.11 -8.83 -3.65
CA LEU A 51 1.63 -7.52 -3.21
C LEU A 51 1.13 -6.68 -4.38
N ALA A 52 1.90 -6.63 -5.47
CA ALA A 52 1.50 -5.88 -6.66
C ALA A 52 0.18 -6.42 -7.25
N MET A 53 0.05 -7.75 -7.41
CA MET A 53 -1.19 -8.38 -7.90
C MET A 53 -2.39 -8.05 -7.01
N GLN A 54 -2.21 -8.12 -5.70
CA GLN A 54 -3.28 -7.90 -4.72
C GLN A 54 -3.72 -6.45 -4.71
N LEU A 55 -2.79 -5.51 -4.86
CA LEU A 55 -3.05 -4.09 -5.09
C LEU A 55 -3.60 -3.78 -6.51
N GLY A 56 -3.78 -4.78 -7.38
CA GLY A 56 -4.29 -4.59 -8.74
C GLY A 56 -3.31 -3.82 -9.65
N CYS A 57 -2.02 -3.87 -9.34
CA CYS A 57 -0.97 -3.12 -10.03
C CYS A 57 0.16 -4.03 -10.51
N SER A 58 1.04 -3.50 -11.36
CA SER A 58 2.26 -4.21 -11.77
C SER A 58 3.40 -3.93 -10.81
N VAL A 59 4.36 -4.85 -10.72
CA VAL A 59 5.60 -4.65 -9.93
C VAL A 59 6.33 -3.36 -10.33
N SER A 60 6.29 -2.99 -11.62
CA SER A 60 6.84 -1.74 -12.13
C SER A 60 6.13 -0.51 -11.55
N LYS A 61 4.79 -0.53 -11.44
CA LYS A 61 4.03 0.53 -10.78
C LYS A 61 4.35 0.60 -9.29
N LEU A 62 4.52 -0.53 -8.62
CA LEU A 62 4.94 -0.57 -7.21
C LEU A 62 6.35 0.03 -7.01
N LYS A 63 7.29 -0.24 -7.92
CA LYS A 63 8.63 0.37 -7.91
C LYS A 63 8.57 1.88 -8.18
N LEU A 64 7.71 2.32 -9.10
CA LEU A 64 7.51 3.74 -9.38
C LEU A 64 6.89 4.47 -8.20
N PHE A 65 5.88 3.87 -7.55
CA PHE A 65 5.29 4.37 -6.32
C PHE A 65 6.35 4.61 -5.25
N ARG A 66 7.25 3.63 -5.01
CA ARG A 66 8.38 3.78 -4.08
C ARG A 66 9.39 4.87 -4.47
N LYS A 67 9.51 5.21 -5.77
CA LYS A 67 10.34 6.36 -6.19
C LYS A 67 9.67 7.68 -5.82
N SER A 68 8.36 7.76 -5.95
CA SER A 68 7.58 8.96 -5.59
C SER A 68 7.36 9.08 -4.06
N HIS A 69 7.43 7.97 -3.34
CA HIS A 69 7.21 7.88 -1.90
C HIS A 69 8.43 7.22 -1.22
N PRO A 70 9.46 7.98 -0.87
CA PRO A 70 10.70 7.44 -0.28
C PRO A 70 10.49 6.77 1.09
N ASP A 71 9.43 7.18 1.80
CA ASP A 71 9.01 6.64 3.11
C ASP A 71 8.19 5.34 2.99
N ALA A 72 7.81 4.93 1.77
CA ALA A 72 7.07 3.69 1.58
C ALA A 72 7.91 2.48 2.02
N PRO A 73 7.30 1.46 2.65
CA PRO A 73 8.01 0.29 3.13
C PRO A 73 8.81 -0.38 2.02
N LYS A 74 10.04 -0.78 2.35
CA LYS A 74 10.97 -1.41 1.42
C LYS A 74 10.94 -2.93 1.62
N PRO A 75 11.18 -3.70 0.56
CA PRO A 75 11.27 -5.13 0.71
C PRO A 75 12.55 -5.47 1.46
N ASN A 76 12.53 -6.55 2.24
CA ASN A 76 13.71 -7.11 2.87
C ASN A 76 14.70 -7.66 1.80
N PRO A 77 15.92 -8.08 2.18
CA PRO A 77 16.90 -8.64 1.24
C PRO A 77 16.40 -9.86 0.45
N MET A 78 15.37 -10.55 0.93
CA MET A 78 14.70 -11.67 0.25
C MET A 78 13.59 -11.22 -0.72
N GLY A 79 13.37 -9.91 -0.90
CA GLY A 79 12.35 -9.37 -1.80
C GLY A 79 10.92 -9.43 -1.22
N LEU A 80 10.78 -9.59 0.09
CA LEU A 80 9.49 -9.68 0.78
C LEU A 80 9.15 -8.38 1.50
N TYR A 81 7.89 -7.98 1.43
CA TYR A 81 7.35 -6.81 2.12
C TYR A 81 6.60 -7.22 3.38
N ASP A 82 6.79 -6.46 4.46
CA ASP A 82 5.97 -6.59 5.66
C ASP A 82 4.59 -5.94 5.42
N LEU A 83 3.53 -6.74 5.47
CA LEU A 83 2.16 -6.26 5.27
C LEU A 83 1.71 -5.31 6.40
N ALA A 84 2.16 -5.53 7.63
CA ALA A 84 1.81 -4.67 8.75
C ALA A 84 2.43 -3.28 8.55
N GLN A 85 3.68 -3.20 8.08
CA GLN A 85 4.31 -1.92 7.70
C GLN A 85 3.58 -1.26 6.53
N TRP A 86 3.21 -2.01 5.49
CA TRP A 86 2.42 -1.45 4.37
C TRP A 86 1.06 -0.96 4.81
N ARG A 87 0.39 -1.67 5.70
CA ARG A 87 -0.89 -1.25 6.26
C ARG A 87 -0.75 0.01 7.12
N ALA A 88 0.25 0.04 8.00
CA ALA A 88 0.54 1.22 8.82
C ALA A 88 0.84 2.42 7.92
N TYR A 89 1.69 2.24 6.92
CA TYR A 89 2.00 3.26 5.92
C TYR A 89 0.74 3.74 5.19
N LEU A 90 -0.09 2.85 4.63
CA LEU A 90 -1.32 3.27 3.93
C LEU A 90 -2.38 3.92 4.85
N LYS A 91 -2.38 3.60 6.15
CA LYS A 91 -3.25 4.24 7.14
C LYS A 91 -2.74 5.62 7.56
N ASP A 92 -1.43 5.75 7.72
CA ASP A 92 -0.79 6.96 8.22
C ASP A 92 -0.55 7.99 7.12
N THR A 93 -0.32 7.53 5.88
CA THR A 93 -0.06 8.43 4.75
C THR A 93 -1.36 9.17 4.39
N PRO A 94 -1.43 10.50 4.60
CA PRO A 94 -2.56 11.32 4.17
C PRO A 94 -2.37 11.61 2.67
N LEU A 95 -2.67 10.62 1.84
CA LEU A 95 -2.65 10.74 0.39
C LEU A 95 -3.93 11.43 -0.11
#